data_AF-A0A1N6GDC1-F1
#
_entry.id   AF-A0A1N6GDC1-F1
#
_cell.length_a   1.000
_cell.length_b   1.000
_cell.length_c   1.000
_cell.angle_alpha   90.00
_cell.angle_beta   90.00
_cell.angle_gamma   90.00
#
_symmetry.space_group_name_H-M   'P 1'
#
loop_
_entity.id
_entity.type
_entity.pdbx_description
1 polymer ?
#
loop_
_entity_poly.entity_id
_entity_poly.type
_entity_poly.pdbx_seq_one_letter_code
_entity_poly.pdbx_strand_id
1 'polypeptide(L)'
;MRRTILVMMLSAAAVPAMAYNDFESWSHQQRIQILQQAEECNRQAKTRDEYRRCEAKEREARQAFKQEAFQRRKQKLIEHIRARLQCVEQADSPEALKACKPGKRRHQR
;
A
#
# COMPACT_ATOMS: atom_id res chain seq x y z
N MET A 1 36.50 -41.67 -0.54
CA MET A 1 35.70 -40.68 -1.29
C MET A 1 34.62 -40.11 -0.38
N ARG A 2 34.85 -38.94 0.20
CA ARG A 2 33.92 -38.29 1.15
C ARG A 2 32.93 -37.43 0.36
N ARG A 3 31.64 -37.79 0.38
CA ARG A 3 30.55 -36.98 -0.20
C ARG A 3 30.18 -35.88 0.79
N THR A 4 30.54 -34.66 0.46
CA THR A 4 30.13 -33.44 1.17
C THR A 4 28.66 -33.19 0.84
N ILE A 5 27.77 -33.31 1.83
CA ILE A 5 26.36 -32.97 1.70
C ILE A 5 26.26 -31.44 1.75
N LEU A 6 25.88 -30.86 0.62
CA LEU A 6 25.62 -29.44 0.45
C LEU A 6 24.34 -29.08 1.23
N VAL A 7 24.48 -28.40 2.36
CA VAL A 7 23.35 -27.84 3.10
C VAL A 7 22.80 -26.68 2.27
N MET A 8 21.67 -26.91 1.60
CA MET A 8 20.93 -25.84 0.92
C MET A 8 20.47 -24.81 1.96
N MET A 9 20.97 -23.59 1.76
CA MET A 9 20.63 -22.39 2.51
C MET A 9 19.12 -22.17 2.56
N LEU A 10 18.55 -22.23 3.76
CA LEU A 10 17.24 -21.66 4.06
C LEU A 10 17.33 -20.14 3.93
N SER A 11 17.01 -19.62 2.76
CA SER A 11 16.68 -18.20 2.59
C SER A 11 15.22 -18.02 3.01
N ALA A 12 15.00 -17.79 4.31
CA ALA A 12 13.72 -17.31 4.80
C ALA A 12 13.39 -15.98 4.11
N ALA A 13 12.44 -16.01 3.18
CA ALA A 13 11.88 -14.82 2.59
C ALA A 13 11.14 -14.05 3.69
N ALA A 14 11.85 -13.16 4.37
CA ALA A 14 11.27 -12.17 5.25
C ALA A 14 10.36 -11.28 4.40
N VAL A 15 9.06 -11.54 4.45
CA VAL A 15 8.04 -10.67 3.84
C VAL A 15 8.19 -9.29 4.51
N PRO A 16 8.56 -8.23 3.77
CA PRO A 16 8.93 -6.98 4.39
C PRO A 16 7.70 -6.31 5.00
N ALA A 17 7.76 -6.07 6.31
CA ALA A 17 6.80 -5.27 7.07
C ALA A 17 6.82 -3.77 6.67
N MET A 18 7.59 -3.37 5.66
CA MET A 18 7.76 -1.98 5.23
C MET A 18 6.64 -1.44 4.32
N ALA A 19 5.80 -2.29 3.74
CA ALA A 19 4.85 -1.86 2.69
C ALA A 19 3.65 -1.01 3.17
N TYR A 20 3.40 -0.90 4.48
CA TYR A 20 2.28 -0.10 5.02
C TYR A 20 2.67 1.38 5.16
N ASN A 21 3.85 1.65 5.73
CA ASN A 21 4.37 3.00 5.92
C ASN A 21 4.56 3.74 4.59
N ASP A 22 4.95 3.02 3.52
CA ASP A 22 5.14 3.62 2.20
C ASP A 22 3.82 4.11 1.59
N PHE A 23 2.73 3.35 1.77
CA PHE A 23 1.41 3.75 1.26
C PHE A 23 0.84 4.93 2.03
N GLU A 24 0.99 4.94 3.36
CA GLU A 24 0.55 6.06 4.19
C GLU A 24 1.36 7.33 3.87
N SER A 25 2.67 7.20 3.72
CA SER A 25 3.56 8.31 3.33
C SER A 25 3.18 8.88 1.97
N TRP A 26 3.00 8.02 0.96
CA TRP A 26 2.53 8.44 -0.36
C TRP A 26 1.15 9.11 -0.31
N SER A 27 0.19 8.48 0.38
CA SER A 27 -1.18 9.01 0.53
C SER A 27 -1.17 10.37 1.23
N HIS A 28 -0.30 10.56 2.22
CA HIS A 28 -0.14 11.82 2.92
C HIS A 28 0.45 12.90 2.00
N GLN A 29 1.52 12.58 1.27
CA GLN A 29 2.14 13.49 0.29
C GLN A 29 1.15 13.91 -0.80
N GLN A 30 0.34 12.98 -1.34
CA GLN A 30 -0.69 13.31 -2.32
C GLN A 30 -1.74 14.27 -1.78
N ARG A 31 -2.19 14.07 -0.53
CA ARG A 31 -3.13 15.01 0.12
C ARG A 31 -2.51 16.39 0.28
N ILE A 32 -1.24 16.49 0.65
CA ILE A 32 -0.52 17.77 0.73
C ILE A 32 -0.49 18.44 -0.63
N GLN A 33 -0.13 17.72 -1.70
CA GLN A 33 -0.06 18.28 -3.05
C GLN A 33 -1.40 18.83 -3.52
N ILE A 34 -2.50 18.10 -3.30
CA ILE A 34 -3.85 18.59 -3.64
C ILE A 34 -4.18 19.88 -2.89
N LEU A 35 -3.85 19.95 -1.59
CA LEU A 35 -4.08 21.13 -0.78
C LEU A 35 -3.23 22.32 -1.22
N GLN A 36 -1.96 22.11 -1.53
CA GLN A 36 -1.06 23.15 -2.03
C GLN A 36 -1.52 23.70 -3.39
N GLN A 37 -1.99 22.84 -4.28
CA GLN A 37 -2.56 23.24 -5.57
C GLN A 37 -3.84 24.06 -5.40
N ALA A 38 -4.71 23.65 -4.47
CA ALA A 38 -5.94 24.38 -4.16
C ALA A 38 -5.63 25.75 -3.53
N GLU A 39 -4.66 25.82 -2.61
CA GLU A 39 -4.20 27.06 -2.01
C GLU A 39 -3.65 28.02 -3.07
N GLU A 40 -2.78 27.54 -3.97
CA GLU A 40 -2.25 28.36 -5.05
C GLU A 40 -3.36 28.88 -5.98
N CYS A 41 -4.32 28.03 -6.35
CA CYS A 41 -5.46 28.44 -7.16
C CYS A 41 -6.27 29.55 -6.47
N ASN A 42 -6.55 29.38 -5.17
CA ASN A 42 -7.27 30.36 -4.38
C ASN A 42 -6.50 31.69 -4.24
N ARG A 43 -5.17 31.66 -4.11
CA ARG A 43 -4.33 32.88 -4.08
C ARG A 43 -4.45 33.71 -5.35
N GLN A 44 -4.63 33.04 -6.50
CA GLN A 44 -4.72 33.71 -7.81
C GLN A 44 -6.15 34.17 -8.15
N ALA A 45 -7.17 33.62 -7.48
CA ALA A 45 -8.57 33.94 -7.73
C ALA A 45 -8.92 35.36 -7.23
N LYS A 46 -9.44 36.19 -8.14
CA LYS A 46 -9.86 37.58 -7.88
C LYS A 46 -11.37 37.73 -7.82
N THR A 47 -12.10 36.75 -8.37
CA THR A 47 -13.56 36.78 -8.48
C THR A 47 -14.19 35.52 -7.89
N ARG A 48 -15.45 35.63 -7.48
CA ARG A 48 -16.20 34.50 -6.90
C ARG A 48 -16.28 33.30 -7.84
N ASP A 49 -16.38 33.54 -9.14
CA ASP A 49 -16.44 32.46 -10.13
C ASP A 49 -15.09 31.74 -10.28
N GLU A 50 -13.96 32.46 -10.15
CA GLU A 50 -12.63 31.84 -10.10
C GLU A 50 -12.46 30.97 -8.84
N TYR A 51 -12.93 31.43 -7.68
CA TYR A 51 -12.93 30.62 -6.45
C TYR A 51 -13.74 29.33 -6.62
N ARG A 52 -14.95 29.40 -7.19
CA ARG A 52 -15.77 28.21 -7.46
C ARG A 52 -15.09 27.23 -8.42
N ARG A 53 -14.37 27.74 -9.40
CA ARG A 53 -13.56 26.90 -10.31
C ARG A 53 -12.40 26.23 -9.57
N CYS A 54 -11.75 26.91 -8.62
CA CYS A 54 -10.73 26.31 -7.77
C CYS A 54 -11.29 25.20 -6.88
N GLU A 55 -12.46 25.40 -6.26
CA GLU A 55 -13.15 24.36 -5.49
C GLU A 55 -13.52 23.14 -6.34
N ALA A 56 -13.97 23.36 -7.58
CA ALA A 56 -14.28 22.28 -8.52
C ALA A 56 -13.03 21.47 -8.86
N LYS A 57 -11.90 22.14 -9.14
CA LYS A 57 -10.60 21.49 -9.41
C LYS A 57 -10.11 20.69 -8.21
N GLU A 58 -10.18 21.24 -6.99
CA GLU A 58 -9.81 20.52 -5.78
C GLU A 58 -10.67 19.25 -5.60
N ARG A 59 -11.99 19.38 -5.81
CA ARG A 59 -12.93 18.26 -5.68
C ARG A 59 -12.62 17.15 -6.67
N GLU A 60 -12.32 17.51 -7.92
CA GLU A 60 -11.93 16.57 -8.97
C GLU A 60 -10.62 15.84 -8.60
N ALA A 61 -9.59 16.58 -8.18
CA ALA A 61 -8.32 16.00 -7.75
C ALA A 61 -8.48 15.03 -6.57
N ARG A 62 -9.33 15.37 -5.60
CA ARG A 62 -9.67 14.47 -4.48
C ARG A 62 -10.38 13.20 -4.95
N GLN A 63 -11.29 13.31 -5.92
CA GLN A 63 -11.99 12.15 -6.45
C GLN A 63 -11.03 11.23 -7.22
N ALA A 64 -10.18 11.79 -8.08
CA ALA A 64 -9.16 11.04 -8.80
C ALA A 64 -8.22 10.30 -7.84
N PHE A 65 -7.70 11.00 -6.82
CA PHE A 65 -6.85 10.39 -5.79
C PHE A 65 -7.58 9.27 -5.03
N LYS A 66 -8.86 9.45 -4.66
CA LYS A 66 -9.64 8.40 -3.99
C LYS A 66 -9.73 7.13 -4.84
N GLN A 67 -9.97 7.28 -6.14
CA GLN A 67 -10.04 6.15 -7.06
C GLN A 67 -8.67 5.46 -7.18
N GLU A 68 -7.59 6.22 -7.34
CA GLU A 68 -6.24 5.67 -7.41
C GLU A 68 -5.85 4.93 -6.12
N ALA A 69 -6.08 5.56 -4.96
CA ALA A 69 -5.82 4.96 -3.66
C ALA A 69 -6.62 3.67 -3.45
N PHE A 70 -7.87 3.63 -3.90
CA PHE A 70 -8.70 2.42 -3.88
C PHE A 70 -8.08 1.32 -4.75
N GLN A 71 -7.69 1.62 -5.99
CA GLN A 71 -7.08 0.63 -6.88
C GLN A 71 -5.76 0.08 -6.32
N ARG A 72 -4.89 0.95 -5.79
CA ARG A 72 -3.63 0.53 -5.15
C ARG A 72 -3.88 -0.36 -3.93
N ARG A 73 -4.87 -0.04 -3.09
CA ARG A 73 -5.26 -0.91 -1.95
C ARG A 73 -5.78 -2.26 -2.42
N LYS A 74 -6.62 -2.27 -3.46
CA LYS A 74 -7.15 -3.50 -4.06
C LYS A 74 -6.03 -4.39 -4.61
N GLN A 75 -5.06 -3.82 -5.31
CA GLN A 75 -3.90 -4.56 -5.83
C GLN A 75 -3.08 -5.19 -4.70
N LYS A 76 -2.74 -4.42 -3.65
CA LYS A 76 -2.04 -4.95 -2.47
C LYS A 76 -2.83 -6.08 -1.79
N LEU A 77 -4.16 -5.95 -1.69
CA LEU A 77 -5.00 -7.01 -1.14
C LEU A 77 -4.94 -8.28 -2.01
N ILE A 78 -5.00 -8.16 -3.32
CA ILE A 78 -4.88 -9.28 -4.25
C ILE A 78 -3.51 -9.97 -4.11
N GLU A 79 -2.42 -9.19 -4.04
CA GLU A 79 -1.06 -9.71 -3.81
C GLU A 79 -0.98 -10.47 -2.48
N HIS A 80 -1.53 -9.92 -1.40
CA HIS A 80 -1.60 -10.61 -0.11
C HIS A 80 -2.39 -11.91 -0.18
N ILE A 81 -3.50 -11.94 -0.91
CA ILE A 81 -4.29 -13.16 -1.11
C ILE A 81 -3.49 -14.20 -1.93
N ARG A 82 -2.85 -13.80 -3.03
CA ARG A 82 -2.02 -14.68 -3.86
C ARG A 82 -0.86 -15.28 -3.06
N ALA A 83 -0.11 -14.45 -2.34
CA ALA A 83 0.99 -14.91 -1.50
C ALA A 83 0.51 -15.90 -0.42
N ARG A 84 -0.68 -15.65 0.15
CA ARG A 84 -1.27 -16.57 1.13
C ARG A 84 -1.70 -17.90 0.49
N LEU A 85 -2.31 -17.87 -0.69
CA LEU A 85 -2.70 -19.08 -1.42
C LEU A 85 -1.46 -19.92 -1.77
N GLN A 86 -0.40 -19.29 -2.27
CA GLN A 86 0.87 -19.97 -2.55
C GLN A 86 1.48 -20.60 -1.28
N CYS A 87 1.45 -19.90 -0.15
CA CYS A 87 1.91 -20.45 1.13
C CYS A 87 1.11 -21.69 1.54
N VAL A 88 -0.22 -21.66 1.35
CA VAL A 88 -1.11 -22.79 1.66
C VAL A 88 -0.86 -23.98 0.73
N GLU A 89 -0.65 -23.75 -0.57
CA GLU A 89 -0.33 -24.80 -1.54
C GLU A 89 1.01 -25.48 -1.26
N GLN A 90 1.99 -24.73 -0.72
CA GLN A 90 3.32 -25.25 -0.36
C GLN A 90 3.37 -25.84 1.06
N ALA A 91 2.27 -25.79 1.81
CA ALA A 91 2.24 -26.29 3.18
C ALA A 91 1.95 -27.80 3.19
N ASP A 92 3.02 -28.59 3.23
CA ASP A 92 2.93 -30.07 3.24
C ASP A 92 2.49 -30.65 4.59
N SER A 93 2.27 -29.83 5.62
CA SER A 93 1.87 -30.27 6.96
C SER A 93 0.93 -29.29 7.70
N PRO A 94 0.13 -29.78 8.67
CA PRO A 94 -0.71 -28.94 9.53
C PRO A 94 0.09 -27.89 10.33
N GLU A 95 1.35 -28.20 10.68
CA GLU A 95 2.28 -27.26 11.29
C GLU A 95 2.70 -26.15 10.32
N ALA A 96 2.99 -26.48 9.05
CA ALA A 96 3.34 -25.51 8.02
C ALA A 96 2.16 -24.57 7.69
N LEU A 97 0.93 -25.08 7.71
CA LEU A 97 -0.29 -24.28 7.55
C LEU A 97 -0.47 -23.22 8.65
N LYS A 98 0.02 -23.47 9.88
CA LYS A 98 -0.01 -22.48 10.98
C LYS A 98 0.96 -21.33 10.72
N ALA A 99 2.06 -21.56 10.00
CA ALA A 99 3.03 -20.54 9.62
C ALA A 99 2.50 -19.58 8.53
N CYS A 100 1.54 -20.03 7.70
CA CYS A 100 0.88 -19.21 6.68
C CYS A 100 -0.20 -18.26 7.21
N LYS A 101 -0.37 -18.14 8.54
CA LYS A 101 -1.35 -17.22 9.13
C LYS A 101 -0.88 -15.77 8.95
N PRO A 102 -1.78 -14.85 8.57
CA PRO A 102 -1.43 -13.43 8.51
C PRO A 102 -0.94 -12.98 9.90
N GLY A 103 0.25 -12.39 9.95
CA GLY A 103 0.83 -11.88 11.18
C GLY A 103 -0.16 -10.96 11.91
N LYS A 104 -0.32 -11.15 13.22
CA LYS A 104 -1.17 -10.27 14.04
C LYS A 104 -0.70 -8.83 13.84
N ARG A 105 -1.59 -7.95 13.38
CA ARG A 105 -1.30 -6.50 13.35
C ARG A 105 -1.08 -6.06 14.79
N ARG A 106 0.18 -5.81 15.19
CA ARG A 106 0.43 -5.01 16.40
C ARG A 106 -0.05 -3.60 16.08
N HIS A 107 -1.20 -3.21 16.63
CA HIS A 107 -1.52 -1.80 16.77
C HIS A 107 -0.50 -1.21 17.73
N GLN A 108 0.53 -0.56 17.19
CA GLN A 108 1.31 0.39 17.97
C GLN A 108 0.40 1.60 18.17
N ARG A 109 0.03 1.85 19.42
CA ARG A 109 -0.72 3.04 19.85
C ARG A 109 0.22 4.23 19.89
#